data_AF-A0A372Q8I3-F1
#
_entry.id   AF-A0A372Q8I3-F1
#
_cell.length_a   1.000
_cell.length_b   1.000
_cell.length_c   1.000
_cell.angle_alpha   90.00
_cell.angle_beta   90.00
_cell.angle_gamma   90.00
#
_symmetry.space_group_name_H-M   'P 1'
#
loop_
_entity.id
_entity.type
_entity.pdbx_description
1 polymer ?
#
loop_
_entity_poly.entity_id
_entity_poly.type
_entity_poly.pdbx_seq_one_letter_code
_entity_poly.pdbx_strand_id
1 'polypeptide(L)'
;MASDSNKDINNETEVLDENSKKECHKCKLLEEANRKLEEEIKNSNSNLIGNDNFNIVLAAINDKHKKEIKTKDDEIKSKDDEIINLKKKHQYELGSAKTFRLSDDDKNNPINLNEDILQIQEDLEFYVTNLRPKADIEINLKNISKLLNDSKVKKSKITYTLNSSSELNDYMPLIKAALQRHVLRTILDYFDKYFLDKYNRKNSLELQFLKQAEDLVNLAERLEKERTGSDAITSALSVKIRQQSFAALGNRGFSNIKVTKETNTLHDFIKDSKDKLNKEMESYRKILDAKKKDDVEKKVNDLIREVVRLFYFRLKTQEPIAEFKWLDDNDEFESNQMEAYDDGENENGSVEMCIFPLIYKNDESQPNKLQAYTKATVFIRNNSLLNLSDKNPNSNPLQNFFGYFYKKK
;
A
#
# COMPACT_ATOMS: atom_id res chain seq x y z
N MET A 1 130.79 -56.61 51.28
CA MET A 1 130.01 -55.56 50.59
C MET A 1 129.62 -56.08 49.22
N ALA A 2 128.44 -56.72 49.08
CA ALA A 2 127.75 -57.07 47.81
C ALA A 2 126.62 -58.14 47.97
N SER A 3 126.05 -58.37 49.17
CA SER A 3 124.96 -59.36 49.33
C SER A 3 123.65 -58.83 49.94
N ASP A 4 123.64 -57.63 50.52
CA ASP A 4 122.42 -57.04 51.12
C ASP A 4 121.62 -56.15 50.14
N SER A 5 122.14 -55.85 48.95
CA SER A 5 121.44 -55.04 47.95
C SER A 5 120.60 -55.85 46.94
N ASN A 6 120.62 -57.19 47.02
CA ASN A 6 119.93 -58.09 46.08
C ASN A 6 118.62 -58.70 46.64
N LYS A 7 118.33 -58.49 47.93
CA LYS A 7 117.11 -58.99 48.60
C LYS A 7 115.97 -57.97 48.56
N ASP A 8 116.30 -56.68 48.64
CA ASP A 8 115.32 -55.59 48.57
C ASP A 8 114.80 -55.35 47.15
N ILE A 9 115.62 -55.57 46.11
CA ILE A 9 115.21 -55.44 44.70
C ILE A 9 114.24 -56.57 44.30
N ASN A 10 114.40 -57.80 44.80
CA ASN A 10 113.48 -58.90 44.51
C ASN A 10 112.09 -58.70 45.14
N ASN A 11 112.03 -58.16 46.36
CA ASN A 11 110.76 -57.87 47.04
C ASN A 11 110.00 -56.71 46.37
N GLU A 12 110.68 -55.66 45.91
CA GLU A 12 110.02 -54.57 45.17
C GLU A 12 109.50 -55.02 43.79
N THR A 13 110.18 -55.96 43.13
CA THR A 13 109.77 -56.49 41.82
C THR A 13 108.54 -57.41 41.91
N GLU A 14 108.42 -58.22 42.97
CA GLU A 14 107.22 -59.04 43.23
C GLU A 14 105.99 -58.19 43.60
N VAL A 15 106.17 -57.12 44.38
CA VAL A 15 105.08 -56.20 44.76
C VAL A 15 104.59 -55.38 43.56
N LEU A 16 105.47 -55.00 42.64
CA LEU A 16 105.11 -54.34 41.38
C LEU A 16 104.35 -55.27 40.42
N ASP A 17 104.72 -56.54 40.34
CA ASP A 17 104.03 -57.54 39.50
C ASP A 17 102.63 -57.91 40.05
N GLU A 18 102.47 -58.01 41.38
CA GLU A 18 101.17 -58.21 42.01
C GLU A 18 100.22 -57.00 41.85
N ASN A 19 100.73 -55.77 41.94
CA ASN A 19 99.93 -54.56 41.72
C ASN A 19 99.50 -54.42 40.26
N SER A 20 100.39 -54.71 39.30
CA SER A 20 100.08 -54.75 37.87
C SER A 20 98.96 -55.76 37.54
N LYS A 21 98.99 -56.95 38.16
CA LYS A 21 97.93 -57.97 38.02
C LYS A 21 96.59 -57.53 38.61
N LYS A 22 96.60 -56.87 39.78
CA LYS A 22 95.37 -56.31 40.41
C LYS A 22 94.77 -55.17 39.58
N GLU A 23 95.61 -54.30 39.02
CA GLU A 23 95.18 -53.19 38.16
C GLU A 23 94.63 -53.71 36.82
N CYS A 24 95.26 -54.73 36.22
CA CYS A 24 94.74 -55.43 35.04
C CYS A 24 93.37 -56.08 35.29
N HIS A 25 93.15 -56.69 36.47
CA HIS A 25 91.85 -57.26 36.83
C HIS A 25 90.78 -56.17 37.03
N LYS A 26 91.15 -55.04 37.65
CA LYS A 26 90.25 -53.89 37.85
C LYS A 26 89.83 -53.26 36.51
N CYS A 27 90.72 -53.16 35.54
CA CYS A 27 90.41 -52.68 34.19
C CYS A 27 89.40 -53.60 33.48
N LYS A 28 89.54 -54.93 33.58
CA LYS A 28 88.57 -55.87 32.99
C LYS A 28 87.18 -55.77 33.61
N LEU A 29 87.09 -55.59 34.92
CA LEU A 29 85.81 -55.38 35.62
C LEU A 29 85.15 -54.06 35.20
N LEU A 30 85.94 -53.01 34.99
CA LEU A 30 85.47 -51.71 34.49
C LEU A 30 84.97 -51.79 33.04
N GLU A 31 85.67 -52.52 32.17
CA GLU A 31 85.22 -52.77 30.79
C GLU A 31 83.89 -53.53 30.77
N GLU A 32 83.74 -54.53 31.63
CA GLU A 32 82.51 -55.32 31.68
C GLU A 32 81.33 -54.54 32.29
N ALA A 33 81.59 -53.67 33.27
CA ALA A 33 80.61 -52.73 33.80
C ALA A 33 80.21 -51.67 32.77
N ASN A 34 81.17 -51.14 32.00
CA ASN A 34 80.90 -50.20 30.92
C ASN A 34 80.07 -50.85 29.81
N ARG A 35 80.37 -52.10 29.44
CA ARG A 35 79.57 -52.83 28.45
C ARG A 35 78.12 -53.03 28.92
N LYS A 36 77.91 -53.35 30.20
CA LYS A 36 76.56 -53.45 30.78
C LYS A 36 75.83 -52.11 30.80
N LEU A 37 76.52 -51.04 31.16
CA LEU A 37 75.98 -49.67 31.11
C LEU A 37 75.62 -49.24 29.68
N GLU A 38 76.45 -49.57 28.69
CA GLU A 38 76.15 -49.31 27.28
C GLU A 38 74.92 -50.09 26.81
N GLU A 39 74.76 -51.35 27.22
CA GLU A 39 73.56 -52.14 26.93
C GLU A 39 72.31 -51.57 27.63
N GLU A 40 72.41 -51.13 28.89
CA GLU A 40 71.31 -50.49 29.62
C GLU A 40 70.91 -49.13 29.00
N ILE A 41 71.88 -48.33 28.55
CA ILE A 41 71.64 -47.07 27.83
C ILE A 41 70.95 -47.35 26.50
N LYS A 42 71.41 -48.38 25.76
CA LYS A 42 70.82 -48.76 24.47
C LYS A 42 69.38 -49.25 24.62
N ASN A 43 69.10 -50.07 25.64
CA ASN A 43 67.73 -50.50 25.96
C ASN A 43 66.85 -49.33 26.42
N SER A 44 67.36 -48.43 27.25
CA SER A 44 66.61 -47.25 27.71
C SER A 44 66.29 -46.29 26.55
N ASN A 45 67.22 -46.08 25.62
CA ASN A 45 66.98 -45.28 24.42
C ASN A 45 65.96 -45.94 23.48
N SER A 46 65.92 -47.26 23.38
CA SER A 46 64.89 -47.95 22.58
C SER A 46 63.47 -47.75 23.12
N ASN A 47 63.31 -47.60 24.44
CA ASN A 47 62.03 -47.28 25.08
C ASN A 47 61.61 -45.82 24.87
N LEU A 48 62.56 -44.87 24.73
CA LEU A 48 62.28 -43.48 24.40
C LEU A 48 61.76 -43.28 22.96
N ILE A 49 62.19 -44.13 22.02
CA ILE A 49 61.70 -44.15 20.63
C ILE A 49 60.21 -44.57 20.55
N GLY A 50 59.67 -45.23 21.58
CA GLY A 50 58.23 -45.51 21.70
C GLY A 50 57.35 -44.27 21.89
N ASN A 51 57.93 -43.09 22.19
CA ASN A 51 57.21 -41.85 22.42
C ASN A 51 56.78 -41.15 21.10
N ASP A 52 57.45 -41.43 19.99
CA ASP A 52 57.09 -40.88 18.67
C ASP A 52 55.75 -41.44 18.18
N ASN A 53 55.48 -42.72 18.42
CA ASN A 53 54.18 -43.33 18.12
C ASN A 53 53.05 -42.72 18.95
N PHE A 54 53.30 -42.43 20.24
CA PHE A 54 52.31 -41.76 21.09
C PHE A 54 52.00 -40.35 20.58
N ASN A 55 53.02 -39.58 20.21
CA ASN A 55 52.84 -38.23 19.65
C ASN A 55 52.13 -38.25 18.29
N ILE A 56 52.41 -39.24 17.43
CA ILE A 56 51.72 -39.44 16.15
C ILE A 56 50.23 -39.76 16.38
N VAL A 57 49.92 -40.66 17.32
CA VAL A 57 48.53 -41.01 17.66
C VAL A 57 47.81 -39.80 18.27
N LEU A 58 48.46 -39.05 19.14
CA LEU A 58 47.90 -37.84 19.75
C LEU A 58 47.62 -36.75 18.69
N ALA A 59 48.53 -36.56 17.73
CA ALA A 59 48.33 -35.65 16.60
C ALA A 59 47.16 -36.09 15.73
N ALA A 60 47.04 -37.39 15.42
CA ALA A 60 45.93 -37.94 14.65
C ALA A 60 44.57 -37.78 15.37
N ILE A 61 44.52 -37.98 16.68
CA ILE A 61 43.31 -37.76 17.50
C ILE A 61 42.94 -36.28 17.52
N ASN A 62 43.92 -35.38 17.70
CA ASN A 62 43.69 -33.94 17.68
C ASN A 62 43.21 -33.46 16.32
N ASP A 63 43.79 -33.96 15.23
CA ASP A 63 43.33 -33.64 13.86
C ASP A 63 41.91 -34.16 13.61
N LYS A 64 41.58 -35.35 14.12
CA LYS A 64 40.21 -35.89 14.05
C LYS A 64 39.23 -35.01 14.82
N HIS A 65 39.54 -34.68 16.08
CA HIS A 65 38.70 -33.80 16.90
C HIS A 65 38.56 -32.40 16.29
N LYS A 66 39.64 -31.84 15.72
CA LYS A 66 39.62 -30.54 15.05
C LYS A 66 38.72 -30.57 13.81
N LYS A 67 38.74 -31.66 13.04
CA LYS A 67 37.82 -31.87 11.91
C LYS A 67 36.37 -32.00 12.40
N GLU A 68 36.11 -32.80 13.42
CA GLU A 68 34.76 -32.96 13.99
C GLU A 68 34.20 -31.65 14.57
N ILE A 69 35.01 -30.87 15.28
CA ILE A 69 34.63 -29.54 15.78
C ILE A 69 34.28 -28.63 14.61
N LYS A 70 35.13 -28.58 13.59
CA LYS A 70 34.88 -27.75 12.41
C LYS A 70 33.57 -28.15 11.70
N THR A 71 33.32 -29.45 11.52
CA THR A 71 32.07 -29.94 10.94
C THR A 71 30.85 -29.54 11.78
N LYS A 72 30.93 -29.68 13.10
CA LYS A 72 29.85 -29.26 14.01
C LYS A 72 29.65 -27.74 14.00
N ASP A 73 30.71 -26.95 13.94
CA ASP A 73 30.63 -25.50 13.83
C ASP A 73 29.96 -25.06 12.52
N ASP A 74 30.29 -25.75 11.41
CA ASP A 74 29.67 -25.49 10.11
C ASP A 74 28.17 -25.89 10.12
N GLU A 75 27.80 -27.01 10.77
CA GLU A 75 26.40 -27.41 10.99
C GLU A 75 25.63 -26.41 11.86
N ILE A 76 26.25 -25.91 12.94
CA ILE A 76 25.64 -24.90 13.82
C ILE A 76 25.38 -23.61 13.06
N LYS A 77 26.37 -23.11 12.30
CA LYS A 77 26.18 -21.92 11.45
C LYS A 77 25.04 -22.10 10.45
N SER A 78 24.99 -23.26 9.79
CA SER A 78 23.91 -23.56 8.85
C SER A 78 22.53 -23.53 9.52
N LYS A 79 22.41 -24.05 10.74
CA LYS A 79 21.15 -24.03 11.50
C LYS A 79 20.81 -22.63 11.99
N ASP A 80 21.80 -21.83 12.39
CA ASP A 80 21.59 -20.44 12.78
C ASP A 80 21.07 -19.60 11.60
N ASP A 81 21.62 -19.78 10.40
CA ASP A 81 21.13 -19.15 9.17
C ASP A 81 19.68 -19.55 8.85
N GLU A 82 19.35 -20.84 9.02
CA GLU A 82 17.98 -21.34 8.85
C GLU A 82 17.02 -20.71 9.87
N ILE A 83 17.40 -20.64 11.14
CA ILE A 83 16.61 -20.01 12.20
C ILE A 83 16.41 -18.51 11.92
N ILE A 84 17.46 -17.80 11.47
CA ILE A 84 17.36 -16.38 11.09
C ILE A 84 16.36 -16.20 9.94
N ASN A 85 16.43 -17.07 8.93
CA ASN A 85 15.50 -17.02 7.79
C ASN A 85 14.06 -17.33 8.21
N LEU A 86 13.84 -18.34 9.07
CA LEU A 86 12.53 -18.66 9.62
C LEU A 86 11.98 -17.50 10.46
N LYS A 87 12.81 -16.86 11.30
CA LYS A 87 12.41 -15.68 12.07
C LYS A 87 12.02 -14.52 11.17
N LYS A 88 12.80 -14.24 10.12
CA LYS A 88 12.46 -13.20 9.12
C LYS A 88 11.14 -13.50 8.42
N LYS A 89 10.94 -14.75 7.99
CA LYS A 89 9.69 -15.19 7.34
C LYS A 89 8.49 -15.04 8.28
N HIS A 90 8.60 -15.50 9.53
CA HIS A 90 7.55 -15.34 10.52
C HIS A 90 7.28 -13.88 10.86
N GLN A 91 8.32 -13.05 10.99
CA GLN A 91 8.16 -11.61 11.22
C GLN A 91 7.47 -10.93 10.03
N TYR A 92 7.78 -11.33 8.80
CA TYR A 92 7.10 -10.87 7.59
C TYR A 92 5.64 -11.31 7.55
N GLU A 93 5.34 -12.57 7.84
CA GLU A 93 3.97 -13.12 7.90
C GLU A 93 3.14 -12.44 9.01
N LEU A 94 3.72 -12.25 10.19
CA LEU A 94 3.10 -11.48 11.29
C LEU A 94 2.90 -10.01 10.92
N GLY A 95 3.88 -9.40 10.25
CA GLY A 95 3.79 -8.05 9.73
C GLY A 95 2.62 -7.94 8.74
N SER A 96 2.53 -8.87 7.80
CA SER A 96 1.44 -8.95 6.82
C SER A 96 0.07 -9.15 7.48
N ALA A 97 -0.02 -9.99 8.51
CA ALA A 97 -1.26 -10.21 9.26
C ALA A 97 -1.72 -8.97 10.04
N LYS A 98 -0.80 -8.12 10.49
CA LYS A 98 -1.08 -6.94 11.34
C LYS A 98 -1.12 -5.61 10.61
N THR A 99 -0.51 -5.51 9.42
CA THR A 99 -0.34 -4.24 8.69
C THR A 99 -1.58 -3.88 7.90
N PHE A 100 -2.15 -2.70 8.09
CA PHE A 100 -3.35 -2.25 7.34
C PHE A 100 -3.04 -1.72 5.93
N ARG A 101 -1.77 -1.69 5.52
CA ARG A 101 -1.38 -1.35 4.15
C ARG A 101 -1.71 -2.51 3.22
N LEU A 102 -2.40 -2.20 2.14
CA LEU A 102 -2.54 -3.08 1.00
C LEU A 102 -1.22 -3.14 0.22
N SER A 103 -1.08 -4.11 -0.69
CA SER A 103 0.10 -4.17 -1.57
C SER A 103 0.24 -2.87 -2.34
N ASP A 104 1.48 -2.45 -2.63
CA ASP A 104 1.70 -1.24 -3.44
C ASP A 104 1.04 -1.37 -4.82
N ASP A 105 1.00 -2.60 -5.37
CA ASP A 105 0.33 -2.96 -6.63
C ASP A 105 -1.21 -3.09 -6.52
N ASP A 106 -1.80 -2.99 -5.32
CA ASP A 106 -3.25 -3.09 -5.14
C ASP A 106 -3.93 -1.79 -5.59
N LYS A 107 -4.92 -1.90 -6.49
CA LYS A 107 -5.71 -0.75 -6.97
C LYS A 107 -6.42 0.01 -5.85
N ASN A 108 -6.60 -0.61 -4.69
CA ASN A 108 -7.24 0.01 -3.53
C ASN A 108 -6.24 0.70 -2.58
N ASN A 109 -4.95 0.74 -2.93
CA ASN A 109 -3.92 1.51 -2.24
C ASN A 109 -4.30 3.02 -2.25
N PRO A 110 -4.18 3.75 -1.13
CA PRO A 110 -4.47 5.19 -1.08
C PRO A 110 -3.80 6.05 -2.14
N ILE A 111 -2.65 5.67 -2.69
CA ILE A 111 -2.02 6.42 -3.81
C ILE A 111 -2.91 6.36 -5.06
N ASN A 112 -3.41 5.17 -5.39
CA ASN A 112 -4.25 4.93 -6.56
C ASN A 112 -5.64 5.58 -6.40
N LEU A 113 -6.10 5.80 -5.16
CA LEU A 113 -7.40 6.43 -4.88
C LEU A 113 -7.51 7.83 -5.50
N ASN A 114 -6.45 8.64 -5.43
CA ASN A 114 -6.45 9.98 -6.02
C ASN A 114 -6.50 9.93 -7.55
N GLU A 115 -5.76 8.99 -8.16
CA GLU A 115 -5.79 8.78 -9.61
C GLU A 115 -7.17 8.32 -10.09
N ASP A 116 -7.82 7.42 -9.35
CA ASP A 116 -9.19 6.97 -9.65
C ASP A 116 -10.20 8.12 -9.57
N ILE A 117 -10.06 9.00 -8.56
CA ILE A 117 -10.94 10.16 -8.38
C ILE A 117 -10.78 11.12 -9.57
N LEU A 118 -9.54 11.45 -9.93
CA LEU A 118 -9.26 12.30 -11.10
C LEU A 118 -9.85 11.67 -12.37
N GLN A 119 -9.67 10.37 -12.58
CA GLN A 119 -10.22 9.68 -13.75
C GLN A 119 -11.75 9.73 -13.79
N ILE A 120 -12.43 9.58 -12.65
CA ILE A 120 -13.89 9.72 -12.56
C ILE A 120 -14.32 11.15 -12.88
N GLN A 121 -13.59 12.17 -12.42
CA GLN A 121 -13.90 13.56 -12.75
C GLN A 121 -13.75 13.84 -14.26
N GLU A 122 -12.70 13.32 -14.89
CA GLU A 122 -12.50 13.39 -16.34
C GLU A 122 -13.62 12.65 -17.10
N ASP A 123 -14.02 11.47 -16.64
CA ASP A 123 -15.10 10.68 -17.25
C ASP A 123 -16.46 11.36 -17.09
N LEU A 124 -16.71 12.02 -15.96
CA LEU A 124 -17.88 12.88 -15.75
C LEU A 124 -17.87 14.04 -16.75
N GLU A 125 -16.74 14.74 -16.90
CA GLU A 125 -16.60 15.82 -17.87
C GLU A 125 -16.86 15.35 -19.30
N PHE A 126 -16.24 14.22 -19.68
CA PHE A 126 -16.43 13.62 -20.99
C PHE A 126 -17.90 13.27 -21.23
N TYR A 127 -18.57 12.68 -20.25
CA TYR A 127 -19.96 12.23 -20.37
C TYR A 127 -20.96 13.39 -20.48
N VAL A 128 -20.74 14.50 -19.75
CA VAL A 128 -21.57 15.70 -19.91
C VAL A 128 -21.27 16.45 -21.21
N THR A 129 -20.13 16.13 -21.84
CA THR A 129 -19.61 16.70 -23.08
C THR A 129 -19.15 18.16 -22.95
N ASN A 130 -18.53 18.65 -24.02
CA ASN A 130 -18.11 20.04 -24.09
C ASN A 130 -19.26 21.06 -24.21
N LEU A 131 -20.51 20.60 -24.40
CA LEU A 131 -21.71 21.44 -24.54
C LEU A 131 -21.57 22.61 -25.53
N ARG A 132 -20.60 22.56 -26.44
CA ARG A 132 -20.38 23.64 -27.43
C ARG A 132 -21.63 23.68 -28.32
N PRO A 133 -22.37 24.79 -28.38
CA PRO A 133 -23.63 24.88 -29.12
C PRO A 133 -23.44 24.91 -30.66
N LYS A 134 -22.37 24.30 -31.20
CA LYS A 134 -22.10 24.22 -32.64
C LYS A 134 -22.75 22.95 -33.22
N ALA A 135 -23.99 23.04 -33.68
CA ALA A 135 -24.72 22.09 -34.52
C ALA A 135 -24.86 20.61 -34.07
N ASP A 136 -24.06 20.12 -33.12
CA ASP A 136 -24.00 18.70 -32.73
C ASP A 136 -24.65 18.41 -31.37
N ILE A 137 -24.96 19.45 -30.58
CA ILE A 137 -25.63 19.36 -29.28
C ILE A 137 -26.74 20.42 -29.18
N GLU A 138 -27.93 19.96 -28.81
CA GLU A 138 -29.07 20.81 -28.43
C GLU A 138 -29.21 20.82 -26.91
N ILE A 139 -29.28 22.02 -26.29
CA ILE A 139 -29.39 22.18 -24.84
C ILE A 139 -30.81 22.63 -24.49
N ASN A 140 -31.44 21.93 -23.55
CA ASN A 140 -32.75 22.30 -23.03
C ASN A 140 -32.61 23.32 -21.88
N LEU A 141 -32.64 24.61 -22.23
CA LEU A 141 -32.48 25.73 -21.29
C LEU A 141 -33.44 25.68 -20.10
N LYS A 142 -34.70 25.25 -20.32
CA LYS A 142 -35.73 25.15 -19.28
C LYS A 142 -35.35 24.09 -18.24
N ASN A 143 -34.96 22.89 -18.70
CA ASN A 143 -34.58 21.82 -17.80
C ASN A 143 -33.26 22.11 -17.08
N ILE A 144 -32.30 22.76 -17.76
CA ILE A 144 -31.05 23.23 -17.14
C ILE A 144 -31.32 24.27 -16.06
N SER A 145 -32.18 25.26 -16.34
CA SER A 145 -32.54 26.29 -15.37
C SER A 145 -33.19 25.67 -14.13
N LYS A 146 -34.07 24.68 -14.33
CA LYS A 146 -34.64 23.88 -13.23
C LYS A 146 -33.55 23.15 -12.45
N LEU A 147 -32.65 22.44 -13.12
CA LEU A 147 -31.54 21.71 -12.48
C LEU A 147 -30.67 22.62 -11.62
N LEU A 148 -30.27 23.79 -12.16
CA LEU A 148 -29.46 24.76 -11.42
C LEU A 148 -30.15 25.24 -10.14
N ASN A 149 -31.45 25.49 -10.19
CA ASN A 149 -32.22 25.92 -9.02
C ASN A 149 -32.47 24.77 -8.03
N ASP A 150 -32.74 23.55 -8.51
CA ASP A 150 -32.94 22.34 -7.68
C ASP A 150 -31.64 21.89 -7.01
N SER A 151 -30.48 22.25 -7.58
CA SER A 151 -29.17 21.83 -7.07
C SER A 151 -28.75 22.53 -5.77
N LYS A 152 -29.39 23.65 -5.42
CA LYS A 152 -29.07 24.51 -4.26
C LYS A 152 -29.59 23.92 -2.95
N VAL A 153 -28.76 23.92 -1.92
CA VAL A 153 -29.12 23.39 -0.58
C VAL A 153 -29.83 24.48 0.22
N LYS A 154 -29.31 25.70 0.19
CA LYS A 154 -29.93 26.89 0.76
C LYS A 154 -30.69 27.62 -0.35
N LYS A 155 -31.87 28.17 -0.04
CA LYS A 155 -32.59 29.04 -0.99
C LYS A 155 -31.81 30.35 -1.17
N SER A 156 -30.73 30.30 -1.96
CA SER A 156 -29.97 31.49 -2.29
C SER A 156 -30.89 32.49 -3.00
N LYS A 157 -30.61 33.79 -2.86
CA LYS A 157 -31.46 34.84 -3.46
C LYS A 157 -31.44 34.82 -5.00
N ILE A 158 -30.49 34.09 -5.59
CA ILE A 158 -30.25 34.05 -7.03
C ILE A 158 -31.10 32.95 -7.63
N THR A 159 -31.94 33.28 -8.61
CA THR A 159 -32.68 32.30 -9.40
C THR A 159 -32.13 32.32 -10.82
N TYR A 160 -31.75 31.15 -11.34
CA TYR A 160 -31.29 31.02 -12.71
C TYR A 160 -32.48 30.91 -13.66
N THR A 161 -32.57 31.83 -14.61
CA THR A 161 -33.56 31.78 -15.70
C THR A 161 -32.81 32.00 -17.01
N LEU A 162 -32.51 30.91 -17.73
CA LEU A 162 -31.81 30.97 -19.01
C LEU A 162 -32.84 31.20 -20.13
N ASN A 163 -32.82 32.40 -20.73
CA ASN A 163 -33.84 32.81 -21.69
C ASN A 163 -33.34 32.84 -23.14
N SER A 164 -32.03 32.86 -23.36
CA SER A 164 -31.46 32.95 -24.71
C SER A 164 -30.14 32.20 -24.87
N SER A 165 -29.86 31.76 -26.10
CA SER A 165 -28.59 31.11 -26.46
C SER A 165 -27.38 32.05 -26.38
N SER A 166 -27.57 33.37 -26.36
CA SER A 166 -26.50 34.36 -26.18
C SER A 166 -25.95 34.39 -24.76
N GLU A 167 -26.77 34.11 -23.75
CA GLU A 167 -26.36 34.03 -22.32
C GLU A 167 -25.66 32.69 -22.02
N LEU A 168 -25.91 31.67 -22.85
CA LEU A 168 -25.41 30.31 -22.66
C LEU A 168 -23.88 30.22 -22.58
N ASN A 169 -23.15 31.07 -23.32
CA ASN A 169 -21.69 31.03 -23.31
C ASN A 169 -21.12 31.45 -21.95
N ASP A 170 -21.72 32.46 -21.29
CA ASP A 170 -21.27 32.95 -19.99
C ASP A 170 -21.62 31.95 -18.86
N TYR A 171 -22.75 31.25 -18.97
CA TYR A 171 -23.17 30.23 -18.00
C TYR A 171 -22.64 28.82 -18.32
N MET A 172 -21.95 28.61 -19.45
CA MET A 172 -21.55 27.27 -19.90
C MET A 172 -20.72 26.50 -18.87
N PRO A 173 -19.70 27.10 -18.21
CA PRO A 173 -18.94 26.40 -17.17
C PRO A 173 -19.83 25.94 -16.00
N LEU A 174 -20.77 26.78 -15.58
CA LEU A 174 -21.73 26.46 -14.52
C LEU A 174 -22.71 25.35 -14.94
N ILE A 175 -23.19 25.37 -16.18
CA ILE A 175 -24.06 24.32 -16.74
C ILE A 175 -23.34 22.97 -16.76
N LYS A 176 -22.07 22.95 -17.21
CA LYS A 176 -21.24 21.74 -17.19
C LYS A 176 -21.08 21.21 -15.76
N ALA A 177 -20.68 22.07 -14.84
CA ALA A 177 -20.54 21.76 -13.41
C ALA A 177 -21.83 21.14 -12.84
N ALA A 178 -22.99 21.74 -13.13
CA ALA A 178 -24.29 21.26 -12.67
C ALA A 178 -24.63 19.88 -13.22
N LEU A 179 -24.35 19.62 -14.50
CA LEU A 179 -24.57 18.31 -15.10
C LEU A 179 -23.62 17.25 -14.54
N GLN A 180 -22.34 17.58 -14.29
CA GLN A 180 -21.39 16.63 -13.70
C GLN A 180 -21.84 16.21 -12.31
N ARG A 181 -22.20 17.19 -11.47
CA ARG A 181 -22.78 16.94 -10.15
C ARG A 181 -24.04 16.09 -10.24
N HIS A 182 -24.93 16.42 -11.16
CA HIS A 182 -26.20 15.71 -11.35
C HIS A 182 -25.97 14.24 -11.71
N VAL A 183 -25.08 13.96 -12.67
CA VAL A 183 -24.72 12.60 -13.07
C VAL A 183 -24.15 11.82 -11.88
N LEU A 184 -23.18 12.38 -11.17
CA LEU A 184 -22.57 11.73 -10.02
C LEU A 184 -23.62 11.40 -8.95
N ARG A 185 -24.44 12.38 -8.54
CA ARG A 185 -25.51 12.16 -7.55
C ARG A 185 -26.52 11.13 -8.02
N THR A 186 -26.89 11.15 -9.30
CA THR A 186 -27.86 10.22 -9.87
C THR A 186 -27.35 8.77 -9.81
N ILE A 187 -26.06 8.55 -10.10
CA ILE A 187 -25.44 7.22 -10.01
C ILE A 187 -25.44 6.74 -8.55
N LEU A 188 -25.07 7.60 -7.59
CA LEU A 188 -25.12 7.28 -6.16
C LEU A 188 -26.54 6.92 -5.72
N ASP A 189 -27.54 7.73 -6.11
CA ASP A 189 -28.96 7.48 -5.79
C ASP A 189 -29.47 6.17 -6.41
N TYR A 190 -29.03 5.81 -7.62
CA TYR A 190 -29.37 4.53 -8.24
C TYR A 190 -28.80 3.37 -7.44
N PHE A 191 -27.55 3.48 -6.99
CA PHE A 191 -26.92 2.46 -6.17
C PHE A 191 -27.57 2.35 -4.79
N ASP A 192 -27.89 3.47 -4.12
CA ASP A 192 -28.58 3.45 -2.82
C ASP A 192 -29.92 2.72 -2.92
N LYS A 193 -30.70 3.00 -3.97
CA LYS A 193 -31.96 2.28 -4.24
C LYS A 193 -31.71 0.79 -4.50
N TYR A 194 -30.69 0.46 -5.28
CA TYR A 194 -30.31 -0.92 -5.56
C TYR A 194 -29.88 -1.67 -4.29
N PHE A 195 -29.10 -1.03 -3.42
CA PHE A 195 -28.61 -1.54 -2.15
C PHE A 195 -29.74 -1.71 -1.12
N LEU A 196 -30.68 -0.78 -1.05
CA LEU A 196 -31.81 -0.84 -0.12
C LEU A 196 -32.89 -1.83 -0.56
N ASP A 197 -32.93 -2.22 -1.83
CA ASP A 197 -33.89 -3.18 -2.33
C ASP A 197 -33.68 -4.58 -1.72
N LYS A 198 -34.75 -5.19 -1.20
CA LYS A 198 -34.69 -6.49 -0.51
C LYS A 198 -34.44 -7.65 -1.47
N TYR A 199 -34.90 -7.55 -2.72
CA TYR A 199 -34.69 -8.58 -3.73
C TYR A 199 -33.23 -8.60 -4.15
N ASN A 200 -32.65 -7.44 -4.46
CA ASN A 200 -31.24 -7.31 -4.84
C ASN A 200 -30.32 -7.77 -3.70
N ARG A 201 -30.59 -7.41 -2.45
CA ARG A 201 -29.80 -7.90 -1.29
C ARG A 201 -29.77 -9.43 -1.16
N LYS A 202 -30.80 -10.12 -1.64
CA LYS A 202 -30.87 -11.59 -1.61
C LYS A 202 -30.27 -12.26 -2.85
N ASN A 203 -30.23 -11.56 -3.99
CA ASN A 203 -29.92 -12.17 -5.28
C ASN A 203 -28.62 -11.66 -5.93
N SER A 204 -28.16 -10.45 -5.58
CA SER A 204 -26.89 -9.91 -6.06
C SER A 204 -25.73 -10.57 -5.33
N LEU A 205 -24.73 -11.02 -6.07
CA LEU A 205 -23.52 -11.62 -5.51
C LEU A 205 -22.74 -10.60 -4.66
N GLU A 206 -22.59 -9.38 -5.16
CA GLU A 206 -21.90 -8.28 -4.49
C GLU A 206 -22.54 -7.95 -3.15
N LEU A 207 -23.87 -7.83 -3.10
CA LEU A 207 -24.59 -7.48 -1.87
C LEU A 207 -24.62 -8.64 -0.87
N GLN A 208 -24.70 -9.89 -1.33
CA GLN A 208 -24.58 -11.06 -0.45
C GLN A 208 -23.18 -11.17 0.15
N PHE A 209 -22.14 -10.99 -0.69
CA PHE A 209 -20.75 -11.00 -0.25
C PHE A 209 -20.49 -9.89 0.77
N LEU A 210 -20.95 -8.67 0.50
CA LEU A 210 -20.84 -7.53 1.40
C LEU A 210 -21.51 -7.82 2.75
N LYS A 211 -22.73 -8.38 2.74
CA LYS A 211 -23.45 -8.71 3.97
C LYS A 211 -22.69 -9.74 4.82
N GLN A 212 -22.15 -10.78 4.19
CA GLN A 212 -21.35 -11.80 4.88
C GLN A 212 -20.06 -11.22 5.45
N ALA A 213 -19.40 -10.32 4.71
CA ALA A 213 -18.21 -9.63 5.19
C ALA A 213 -18.51 -8.77 6.43
N GLU A 214 -19.58 -7.97 6.41
CA GLU A 214 -20.01 -7.17 7.55
C GLU A 214 -20.35 -8.02 8.79
N ASP A 215 -21.05 -9.13 8.59
CA ASP A 215 -21.36 -10.06 9.69
C ASP A 215 -20.07 -10.65 10.29
N LEU A 216 -19.09 -10.99 9.45
CA LEU A 216 -17.80 -11.50 9.91
C LEU A 216 -16.96 -10.43 10.63
N VAL A 217 -16.99 -9.17 10.18
CA VAL A 217 -16.37 -8.03 10.88
C VAL A 217 -16.96 -7.89 12.28
N ASN A 218 -18.29 -7.90 12.40
CA ASN A 218 -18.97 -7.79 13.70
C ASN A 218 -18.62 -8.96 14.63
N LEU A 219 -18.53 -10.19 14.09
CA LEU A 219 -18.10 -11.35 14.87
C LEU A 219 -16.64 -11.23 15.33
N ALA A 220 -15.74 -10.71 14.49
CA ALA A 220 -14.34 -10.48 14.85
C ALA A 220 -14.20 -9.42 15.96
N GLU A 221 -14.93 -8.31 15.88
CA GLU A 221 -14.94 -7.30 16.94
C GLU A 221 -15.47 -7.85 18.27
N ARG A 222 -16.54 -8.67 18.22
CA ARG A 222 -17.07 -9.32 19.41
C ARG A 222 -16.09 -10.34 19.97
N LEU A 223 -15.39 -11.09 19.12
CA LEU A 223 -14.36 -12.03 19.55
C LEU A 223 -13.26 -11.31 20.34
N GLU A 224 -12.79 -10.17 19.83
CA GLU A 224 -11.79 -9.33 20.51
C GLU A 224 -12.29 -8.79 21.86
N LYS A 225 -13.53 -8.27 21.91
CA LYS A 225 -14.09 -7.62 23.11
C LYS A 225 -14.54 -8.61 24.19
N GLU A 226 -15.07 -9.77 23.81
CA GLU A 226 -15.74 -10.70 24.73
C GLU A 226 -14.80 -11.82 25.26
N ARG A 227 -13.61 -12.00 24.68
CA ARG A 227 -12.68 -13.08 25.06
C ARG A 227 -11.38 -12.55 25.64
N THR A 228 -10.82 -13.30 26.58
CA THR A 228 -9.51 -13.00 27.15
C THR A 228 -8.40 -13.31 26.15
N GLY A 229 -7.51 -12.35 25.91
CA GLY A 229 -6.39 -12.45 25.00
C GLY A 229 -5.97 -11.04 24.56
N SER A 230 -4.70 -10.82 24.28
CA SER A 230 -4.19 -9.50 23.86
C SER A 230 -3.24 -9.63 22.67
N ASP A 231 -3.54 -10.58 21.78
CA ASP A 231 -2.73 -10.79 20.60
C ASP A 231 -3.11 -9.77 19.51
N ALA A 232 -2.10 -9.22 18.85
CA ALA A 232 -2.32 -8.21 17.81
C ALA A 232 -2.94 -8.77 16.51
N ILE A 233 -3.14 -10.09 16.39
CA ILE A 233 -3.82 -10.68 15.22
C ILE A 233 -5.33 -10.46 15.39
N THR A 234 -5.88 -10.82 16.55
CA THR A 234 -7.30 -10.63 16.88
C THR A 234 -7.68 -9.15 16.82
N SER A 235 -6.84 -8.25 17.35
CA SER A 235 -7.09 -6.80 17.27
C SER A 235 -7.05 -6.21 15.86
N ALA A 236 -6.33 -6.83 14.92
CA ALA A 236 -6.29 -6.38 13.53
C ALA A 236 -7.35 -7.07 12.65
N LEU A 237 -8.03 -8.09 13.15
CA LEU A 237 -8.82 -9.02 12.34
C LEU A 237 -10.03 -8.36 11.69
N SER A 238 -10.81 -7.59 12.45
CA SER A 238 -12.00 -6.88 11.95
C SER A 238 -11.64 -5.93 10.81
N VAL A 239 -10.58 -5.13 11.01
CA VAL A 239 -10.03 -4.22 9.99
C VAL A 239 -9.58 -4.99 8.75
N LYS A 240 -8.85 -6.10 8.93
CA LYS A 240 -8.37 -6.93 7.82
C LYS A 240 -9.51 -7.53 7.00
N ILE A 241 -10.52 -8.09 7.64
CA ILE A 241 -11.70 -8.64 6.96
C ILE A 241 -12.37 -7.55 6.13
N ARG A 242 -12.60 -6.37 6.72
CA ARG A 242 -13.16 -5.20 6.03
C ARG A 242 -12.32 -4.86 4.81
N GLN A 243 -11.04 -4.52 5.00
CA GLN A 243 -10.17 -4.07 3.91
C GLN A 243 -10.10 -5.06 2.75
N GLN A 244 -9.91 -6.36 3.03
CA GLN A 244 -9.80 -7.39 1.99
C GLN A 244 -11.12 -7.62 1.26
N SER A 245 -12.24 -7.62 1.98
CA SER A 245 -13.57 -7.80 1.39
C SER A 245 -13.93 -6.63 0.48
N PHE A 246 -13.73 -5.40 0.97
CA PHE A 246 -13.98 -4.20 0.18
C PHE A 246 -12.98 -4.03 -0.98
N ALA A 247 -11.72 -4.46 -0.83
CA ALA A 247 -10.75 -4.47 -1.94
C ALA A 247 -11.16 -5.46 -3.04
N ALA A 248 -11.65 -6.65 -2.67
CA ALA A 248 -12.17 -7.61 -3.63
C ALA A 248 -13.39 -7.05 -4.40
N LEU A 249 -14.30 -6.36 -3.72
CA LEU A 249 -15.44 -5.67 -4.34
C LEU A 249 -15.01 -4.45 -5.17
N GLY A 250 -14.03 -3.67 -4.71
CA GLY A 250 -13.45 -2.55 -5.46
C GLY A 250 -12.81 -3.02 -6.78
N ASN A 251 -12.20 -4.21 -6.77
CA ASN A 251 -11.56 -4.80 -7.95
C ASN A 251 -12.55 -5.49 -8.90
N ARG A 252 -13.59 -6.17 -8.37
CA ARG A 252 -14.45 -7.06 -9.18
C ARG A 252 -15.93 -6.76 -9.13
N GLY A 253 -16.43 -6.03 -8.15
CA GLY A 253 -17.85 -5.73 -7.99
C GLY A 253 -18.42 -5.09 -9.25
N PHE A 254 -19.61 -5.53 -9.68
CA PHE A 254 -20.30 -5.02 -10.87
C PHE A 254 -19.50 -5.15 -12.18
N SER A 255 -18.51 -6.05 -12.23
CA SER A 255 -17.89 -6.43 -13.51
C SER A 255 -18.90 -7.16 -14.40
N ASN A 256 -18.58 -7.29 -15.68
CA ASN A 256 -19.36 -8.13 -16.58
C ASN A 256 -19.42 -9.57 -16.06
N ILE A 257 -20.60 -10.19 -16.18
CA ILE A 257 -20.89 -11.55 -15.74
C ILE A 257 -20.33 -12.52 -16.78
N LYS A 258 -19.53 -13.48 -16.34
CA LYS A 258 -18.99 -14.53 -17.21
C LYS A 258 -20.09 -15.54 -17.50
N VAL A 259 -20.54 -15.61 -18.76
CA VAL A 259 -21.55 -16.60 -19.20
C VAL A 259 -20.86 -17.84 -19.73
N THR A 260 -19.76 -17.67 -20.48
CA THR A 260 -18.88 -18.77 -20.91
C THR A 260 -17.42 -18.35 -20.73
N LYS A 261 -16.47 -19.20 -21.17
CA LYS A 261 -15.04 -18.82 -21.18
C LYS A 261 -14.73 -17.64 -22.11
N GLU A 262 -15.56 -17.41 -23.12
CA GLU A 262 -15.31 -16.45 -24.20
C GLU A 262 -16.34 -15.31 -24.25
N THR A 263 -17.47 -15.46 -23.56
CA THR A 263 -18.57 -14.49 -23.59
C THR A 263 -18.90 -13.95 -22.20
N ASN A 264 -19.02 -12.63 -22.13
CA ASN A 264 -19.43 -11.91 -20.94
C ASN A 264 -20.72 -11.12 -21.24
N THR A 265 -21.60 -11.01 -20.26
CA THR A 265 -22.78 -10.15 -20.32
C THR A 265 -22.63 -8.97 -19.37
N LEU A 266 -23.21 -7.83 -19.73
CA LEU A 266 -23.22 -6.66 -18.84
C LEU A 266 -23.97 -6.99 -17.55
N HIS A 267 -23.48 -6.50 -16.42
CA HIS A 267 -24.16 -6.64 -15.14
C HIS A 267 -25.51 -5.91 -15.17
N ASP A 268 -26.57 -6.52 -14.67
CA ASP A 268 -27.95 -6.00 -14.77
C ASP A 268 -28.10 -4.60 -14.17
N PHE A 269 -27.57 -4.36 -12.95
CA PHE A 269 -27.53 -3.02 -12.35
C PHE A 269 -26.86 -1.97 -13.27
N ILE A 270 -25.74 -2.30 -13.93
CA ILE A 270 -25.03 -1.38 -14.81
C ILE A 270 -25.86 -1.10 -16.05
N LYS A 271 -26.46 -2.14 -16.64
CA LYS A 271 -27.35 -2.01 -17.81
C LYS A 271 -28.54 -1.10 -17.51
N ASP A 272 -29.27 -1.39 -16.44
CA ASP A 272 -30.46 -0.62 -16.05
C ASP A 272 -30.11 0.83 -15.70
N SER A 273 -28.98 1.04 -15.03
CA SER A 273 -28.51 2.38 -14.65
C SER A 273 -28.08 3.18 -15.87
N LYS A 274 -27.38 2.56 -16.83
CA LYS A 274 -27.01 3.18 -18.11
C LYS A 274 -28.24 3.67 -18.86
N ASP A 275 -29.24 2.81 -19.04
CA ASP A 275 -30.42 3.14 -19.85
C ASP A 275 -31.21 4.30 -19.22
N LYS A 276 -31.35 4.31 -17.89
CA LYS A 276 -31.99 5.40 -17.14
C LYS A 276 -31.19 6.70 -17.22
N LEU A 277 -29.88 6.64 -16.99
CA LEU A 277 -29.01 7.82 -16.98
C LEU A 277 -28.93 8.48 -18.36
N ASN A 278 -28.78 7.70 -19.43
CA ASN A 278 -28.76 8.22 -20.80
C ASN A 278 -30.08 8.93 -21.13
N LYS A 279 -31.22 8.29 -20.83
CA LYS A 279 -32.54 8.89 -21.04
C LYS A 279 -32.72 10.18 -20.25
N GLU A 280 -32.24 10.22 -19.01
CA GLU A 280 -32.29 11.40 -18.17
C GLU A 280 -31.42 12.53 -18.74
N MET A 281 -30.20 12.21 -19.18
CA MET A 281 -29.29 13.18 -19.79
C MET A 281 -29.80 13.76 -21.12
N GLU A 282 -30.52 12.98 -21.92
CA GLU A 282 -31.19 13.47 -23.14
C GLU A 282 -32.21 14.58 -22.85
N SER A 283 -32.77 14.64 -21.64
CA SER A 283 -33.71 15.69 -21.26
C SER A 283 -33.03 17.05 -21.03
N TYR A 284 -31.73 17.05 -20.70
CA TYR A 284 -30.93 18.25 -20.48
C TYR A 284 -30.13 18.64 -21.73
N ARG A 285 -29.54 17.64 -22.40
CA ARG A 285 -28.73 17.80 -23.60
C ARG A 285 -28.91 16.64 -24.58
N LYS A 286 -29.29 16.97 -25.81
CA LYS A 286 -29.46 16.00 -26.90
C LYS A 286 -28.24 16.05 -27.83
N ILE A 287 -27.55 14.92 -27.95
CA ILE A 287 -26.43 14.75 -28.88
C ILE A 287 -27.01 14.35 -30.24
N LEU A 288 -26.83 15.20 -31.25
CA LEU A 288 -27.38 15.03 -32.59
C LEU A 288 -26.47 14.16 -33.47
N ASP A 289 -25.16 14.23 -33.25
CA ASP A 289 -24.19 13.39 -33.95
C ASP A 289 -24.19 11.96 -33.40
N ALA A 290 -24.55 10.99 -34.25
CA ALA A 290 -24.73 9.60 -33.84
C ALA A 290 -23.41 8.94 -33.39
N LYS A 291 -22.27 9.30 -33.99
CA LYS A 291 -20.96 8.73 -33.64
C LYS A 291 -20.52 9.23 -32.26
N LYS A 292 -20.64 10.53 -32.03
CA LYS A 292 -20.37 11.16 -30.74
C LYS A 292 -21.28 10.63 -29.64
N LYS A 293 -22.57 10.41 -29.96
CA LYS A 293 -23.51 9.78 -29.03
C LYS A 293 -23.03 8.38 -28.63
N ASP A 294 -22.69 7.54 -29.60
CA ASP A 294 -22.17 6.19 -29.35
C ASP A 294 -20.86 6.21 -28.54
N ASP A 295 -19.91 7.10 -28.87
CA ASP A 295 -18.65 7.26 -28.12
C ASP A 295 -18.89 7.65 -26.66
N VAL A 296 -19.83 8.56 -26.39
CA VAL A 296 -20.22 8.98 -25.03
C VAL A 296 -20.94 7.85 -24.28
N GLU A 297 -21.89 7.18 -24.92
CA GLU A 297 -22.71 6.14 -24.30
C GLU A 297 -21.98 4.80 -24.11
N LYS A 298 -20.86 4.56 -24.78
CA LYS A 298 -20.00 3.40 -24.54
C LYS A 298 -19.27 3.51 -23.19
N LYS A 299 -18.80 4.71 -22.83
CA LYS A 299 -18.06 4.93 -21.59
C LYS A 299 -18.93 4.97 -20.33
N VAL A 300 -20.23 5.23 -20.46
CA VAL A 300 -21.12 5.36 -19.30
C VAL A 300 -21.17 4.10 -18.42
N ASN A 301 -20.97 2.91 -19.01
CA ASN A 301 -20.90 1.66 -18.26
C ASN A 301 -19.75 1.66 -17.25
N ASP A 302 -18.59 2.16 -17.68
CA ASP A 302 -17.38 2.21 -16.86
C ASP A 302 -17.51 3.32 -15.82
N LEU A 303 -18.02 4.49 -16.21
CA LEU A 303 -18.31 5.60 -15.27
C LEU A 303 -19.22 5.14 -14.12
N ILE A 304 -20.36 4.49 -14.41
CA ILE A 304 -21.28 3.99 -13.37
C ILE A 304 -20.55 3.01 -12.45
N ARG A 305 -19.78 2.09 -13.04
CA ARG A 305 -19.08 1.06 -12.29
C ARG A 305 -18.02 1.65 -11.35
N GLU A 306 -17.20 2.56 -11.86
CA GLU A 306 -16.10 3.15 -11.10
C GLU A 306 -16.60 4.12 -10.02
N VAL A 307 -17.67 4.88 -10.27
CA VAL A 307 -18.34 5.66 -9.22
C VAL A 307 -18.82 4.75 -8.09
N VAL A 308 -19.52 3.66 -8.40
CA VAL A 308 -20.00 2.73 -7.36
C VAL A 308 -18.84 2.10 -6.59
N ARG A 309 -17.81 1.63 -7.30
CA ARG A 309 -16.63 1.03 -6.69
C ARG A 309 -15.92 2.01 -5.77
N LEU A 310 -15.68 3.24 -6.23
CA LEU A 310 -15.01 4.27 -5.44
C LEU A 310 -15.78 4.50 -4.13
N PHE A 311 -17.03 4.96 -4.24
CA PHE A 311 -17.78 5.51 -3.10
C PHE A 311 -18.25 4.43 -2.11
N TYR A 312 -18.60 3.23 -2.57
CA TYR A 312 -19.14 2.19 -1.69
C TYR A 312 -18.11 1.13 -1.30
N PHE A 313 -17.01 0.97 -2.06
CA PHE A 313 -16.02 -0.06 -1.79
C PHE A 313 -14.63 0.48 -1.47
N ARG A 314 -14.00 1.26 -2.36
CA ARG A 314 -12.60 1.69 -2.19
C ARG A 314 -12.42 2.65 -1.01
N LEU A 315 -13.38 3.53 -0.71
CA LEU A 315 -13.32 4.34 0.52
C LEU A 315 -13.30 3.48 1.79
N LYS A 316 -13.97 2.33 1.75
CA LYS A 316 -14.02 1.34 2.85
C LYS A 316 -12.82 0.40 2.88
N THR A 317 -11.78 0.61 2.07
CA THR A 317 -10.48 -0.09 2.23
C THR A 317 -9.46 0.74 3.01
N GLN A 318 -9.71 2.04 3.17
CA GLN A 318 -8.79 2.93 3.87
C GLN A 318 -8.81 2.67 5.39
N GLU A 319 -7.70 2.97 6.06
CA GLU A 319 -7.56 2.93 7.51
C GLU A 319 -6.88 4.23 7.99
N PRO A 320 -7.60 5.13 8.69
CA PRO A 320 -9.04 5.07 9.03
C PRO A 320 -9.95 5.09 7.79
N ILE A 321 -11.21 4.67 7.97
CA ILE A 321 -12.22 4.65 6.89
C ILE A 321 -12.37 6.05 6.29
N ALA A 322 -12.32 6.13 4.95
CA ALA A 322 -12.61 7.36 4.25
C ALA A 322 -14.13 7.56 4.14
N GLU A 323 -14.56 8.81 4.30
CA GLU A 323 -15.94 9.27 4.15
C GLU A 323 -15.98 10.41 3.14
N PHE A 324 -17.17 10.80 2.72
CA PHE A 324 -17.34 11.94 1.83
C PHE A 324 -18.49 12.85 2.29
N LYS A 325 -18.33 14.15 2.08
CA LYS A 325 -19.37 15.15 2.33
C LYS A 325 -19.52 16.10 1.15
N TRP A 326 -20.76 16.44 0.83
CA TRP A 326 -21.07 17.55 -0.06
C TRP A 326 -20.96 18.86 0.73
N LEU A 327 -20.32 19.86 0.14
CA LEU A 327 -20.29 21.21 0.69
C LEU A 327 -21.54 21.98 0.27
N ASP A 328 -22.02 22.85 1.14
CA ASP A 328 -23.23 23.61 0.89
C ASP A 328 -22.95 24.82 0.00
N ASP A 329 -23.98 25.29 -0.71
CA ASP A 329 -23.88 26.59 -1.33
C ASP A 329 -23.76 27.70 -0.26
N ASN A 330 -23.00 28.73 -0.59
CA ASN A 330 -22.60 29.86 0.25
C ASN A 330 -21.56 29.55 1.34
N ASP A 331 -21.02 28.34 1.40
CA ASP A 331 -19.84 28.08 2.24
C ASP A 331 -18.66 28.94 1.75
N GLU A 332 -17.83 29.43 2.67
CA GLU A 332 -16.62 30.17 2.33
C GLU A 332 -15.60 29.22 1.69
N PHE A 333 -14.89 29.69 0.67
CA PHE A 333 -13.87 28.87 0.03
C PHE A 333 -12.71 28.60 1.00
N GLU A 334 -12.47 27.33 1.29
CA GLU A 334 -11.35 26.89 2.14
C GLU A 334 -10.35 26.10 1.29
N SER A 335 -9.22 26.69 0.94
CA SER A 335 -8.19 26.08 0.07
C SER A 335 -7.63 24.75 0.59
N ASN A 336 -7.75 24.47 1.89
CA ASN A 336 -7.36 23.19 2.50
C ASN A 336 -8.36 22.05 2.20
N GLN A 337 -9.62 22.36 1.94
CA GLN A 337 -10.69 21.39 1.71
C GLN A 337 -11.26 21.47 0.28
N MET A 338 -10.98 22.55 -0.45
CA MET A 338 -11.65 22.87 -1.70
C MET A 338 -10.64 23.20 -2.80
N GLU A 339 -11.00 22.81 -4.02
CA GLU A 339 -10.33 23.16 -5.26
C GLU A 339 -11.36 23.80 -6.20
N ALA A 340 -10.99 24.93 -6.80
CA ALA A 340 -11.85 25.62 -7.74
C ALA A 340 -11.99 24.80 -9.04
N TYR A 341 -13.20 24.72 -9.58
CA TYR A 341 -13.47 24.04 -10.84
C TYR A 341 -12.90 24.76 -12.07
N ASP A 342 -12.70 26.07 -11.97
CA ASP A 342 -12.13 26.90 -13.02
C ASP A 342 -10.87 27.57 -12.45
N ASP A 343 -9.84 27.78 -13.27
CA ASP A 343 -8.51 28.31 -12.88
C ASP A 343 -8.55 29.79 -12.42
N GLY A 344 -9.75 30.32 -12.16
CA GLY A 344 -9.95 31.69 -11.72
C GLY A 344 -9.37 31.92 -10.32
N GLU A 345 -8.44 32.87 -10.22
CA GLU A 345 -7.74 33.32 -8.99
C GLU A 345 -8.65 33.92 -7.89
N ASN A 346 -9.97 33.72 -7.94
CA ASN A 346 -10.90 34.34 -7.00
C ASN A 346 -11.19 33.42 -5.80
N GLU A 347 -10.14 33.13 -5.04
CA GLU A 347 -10.17 32.33 -3.80
C GLU A 347 -10.95 33.03 -2.66
N ASN A 348 -11.36 34.30 -2.84
CA ASN A 348 -12.13 35.07 -1.87
C ASN A 348 -13.66 34.97 -2.06
N GLY A 349 -14.13 34.04 -2.90
CA GLY A 349 -15.54 33.84 -3.21
C GLY A 349 -16.25 32.86 -2.27
N SER A 350 -17.58 32.78 -2.42
CA SER A 350 -18.38 31.74 -1.78
C SER A 350 -18.69 30.62 -2.77
N VAL A 351 -18.86 29.40 -2.28
CA VAL A 351 -19.25 28.24 -3.09
C VAL A 351 -20.62 28.50 -3.72
N GLU A 352 -20.71 28.45 -5.05
CA GLU A 352 -22.00 28.38 -5.75
C GLU A 352 -22.49 26.93 -5.80
N MET A 353 -21.59 25.97 -6.07
CA MET A 353 -21.94 24.57 -6.19
C MET A 353 -20.76 23.65 -5.87
N CYS A 354 -20.98 22.65 -5.01
CA CYS A 354 -20.07 21.52 -4.86
C CYS A 354 -20.33 20.49 -5.98
N ILE A 355 -19.35 20.30 -6.86
CA ILE A 355 -19.43 19.45 -8.07
C ILE A 355 -19.02 18.02 -7.73
N PHE A 356 -17.91 17.88 -7.01
CA PHE A 356 -17.39 16.62 -6.50
C PHE A 356 -17.19 16.76 -4.98
N PRO A 357 -17.64 15.79 -4.16
CA PRO A 357 -17.63 15.93 -2.71
C PRO A 357 -16.21 15.91 -2.13
N LEU A 358 -16.05 16.49 -0.94
CA LEU A 358 -14.83 16.33 -0.16
C LEU A 358 -14.74 14.86 0.27
N ILE A 359 -13.59 14.22 0.07
CA ILE A 359 -13.28 12.91 0.64
C ILE A 359 -12.30 13.13 1.79
N TYR A 360 -12.65 12.67 2.98
CA TYR A 360 -11.90 12.93 4.21
C TYR A 360 -11.78 11.68 5.07
N LYS A 361 -10.81 11.69 5.98
CA LYS A 361 -10.81 10.78 7.13
C LYS A 361 -11.18 11.54 8.40
N ASN A 362 -11.92 10.85 9.25
CA ASN A 362 -12.10 11.27 10.62
C ASN A 362 -10.88 10.82 11.43
N ASP A 363 -10.13 11.76 11.99
CA ASP A 363 -9.06 11.45 12.93
C ASP A 363 -9.63 11.55 14.34
N GLU A 364 -9.85 10.40 14.99
CA GLU A 364 -10.36 10.36 16.37
C GLU A 364 -9.46 11.10 17.36
N SER A 365 -8.17 11.30 17.04
CA SER A 365 -7.24 12.06 17.87
C SER A 365 -7.37 13.58 17.68
N GLN A 366 -7.94 14.03 16.56
CA GLN A 366 -8.25 15.44 16.28
C GLN A 366 -9.66 15.58 15.66
N PRO A 367 -10.73 15.32 16.43
CA PRO A 367 -12.11 15.26 15.91
C PRO A 367 -12.59 16.58 15.29
N ASN A 368 -11.91 17.70 15.58
CA ASN A 368 -12.23 19.02 15.04
C ASN A 368 -11.43 19.38 13.78
N LYS A 369 -10.56 18.49 13.27
CA LYS A 369 -9.81 18.71 12.01
C LYS A 369 -10.09 17.58 11.03
N LEU A 370 -11.02 17.85 10.11
CA LEU A 370 -11.23 17.00 8.95
C LEU A 370 -9.95 17.00 8.10
N GLN A 371 -9.27 15.85 8.00
CA GLN A 371 -8.13 15.71 7.11
C GLN A 371 -8.62 15.19 5.76
N ALA A 372 -8.52 16.05 4.74
CA ALA A 372 -8.88 15.69 3.36
C ALA A 372 -7.94 14.58 2.84
N TYR A 373 -8.52 13.52 2.29
CA TYR A 373 -7.84 12.64 1.34
C TYR A 373 -7.77 13.33 -0.03
N THR A 374 -8.91 13.89 -0.44
CA THR A 374 -9.07 14.61 -1.70
C THR A 374 -10.00 15.80 -1.48
N LYS A 375 -9.61 16.96 -2.01
CA LYS A 375 -10.40 18.19 -1.88
C LYS A 375 -11.72 18.05 -2.64
N ALA A 376 -12.73 18.77 -2.17
CA ALA A 376 -13.97 18.95 -2.94
C ALA A 376 -13.68 19.84 -4.15
N THR A 377 -14.24 19.50 -5.31
CA THR A 377 -14.24 20.40 -6.46
C THR A 377 -15.47 21.27 -6.41
N VAL A 378 -15.27 22.59 -6.39
CA VAL A 378 -16.34 23.58 -6.20
C VAL A 378 -16.35 24.63 -7.31
N PHE A 379 -17.54 25.00 -7.75
CA PHE A 379 -17.74 26.19 -8.56
C PHE A 379 -17.84 27.40 -7.64
N ILE A 380 -16.90 28.34 -7.76
CA ILE A 380 -16.91 29.57 -6.95
C ILE A 380 -17.80 30.61 -7.60
N ARG A 381 -18.66 31.25 -6.79
CA ARG A 381 -19.51 32.35 -7.24
C ARG A 381 -18.65 33.56 -7.61
N ASN A 382 -18.68 33.92 -8.89
CA ASN A 382 -18.04 35.13 -9.39
C ASN A 382 -19.04 36.30 -9.43
N ASN A 383 -18.65 37.48 -8.94
CA ASN A 383 -19.51 38.68 -8.92
C ASN A 383 -19.96 39.13 -10.32
N SER A 384 -19.26 38.74 -11.39
CA SER A 384 -19.63 39.04 -12.78
C SER A 384 -20.90 38.33 -13.25
N LEU A 385 -21.18 37.11 -12.78
CA LEU A 385 -22.39 36.34 -13.13
C LEU A 385 -23.65 36.88 -12.43
N LEU A 386 -23.49 37.55 -11.29
CA LEU A 386 -24.57 38.24 -10.56
C LEU A 386 -25.07 39.48 -11.30
N ASN A 387 -24.16 40.24 -11.92
CA ASN A 387 -24.50 41.43 -12.68
C ASN A 387 -25.25 41.14 -13.99
N LEU A 388 -25.37 39.87 -14.39
CA LEU A 388 -26.15 39.41 -15.55
C LEU A 388 -27.59 39.04 -15.16
N SER A 389 -27.79 38.44 -13.98
CA SER A 389 -29.14 38.13 -13.47
C SER A 389 -29.92 39.37 -13.02
N ASP A 390 -29.23 40.46 -12.69
CA ASP A 390 -29.83 41.73 -12.27
C ASP A 390 -30.06 42.73 -13.41
N LYS A 391 -29.87 42.34 -14.68
CA LYS A 391 -30.15 43.23 -15.82
C LYS A 391 -31.66 43.40 -16.02
N ASN A 392 -32.16 44.50 -15.48
CA ASN A 392 -33.47 45.06 -15.78
C ASN A 392 -33.62 45.21 -17.31
N PRO A 393 -34.67 44.68 -17.97
CA PRO A 393 -34.77 44.64 -19.44
C PRO A 393 -34.85 46.01 -20.15
N ASN A 394 -34.79 47.12 -19.39
CA ASN A 394 -34.88 48.49 -19.90
C ASN A 394 -33.56 49.30 -19.84
N SER A 395 -32.41 48.69 -19.52
CA SER A 395 -31.14 49.43 -19.57
C SER A 395 -30.49 49.33 -20.97
N ASN A 396 -30.36 50.48 -21.63
CA ASN A 396 -29.79 50.65 -22.96
C ASN A 396 -28.39 50.01 -23.11
N PRO A 397 -28.07 49.25 -24.20
CA PRO A 397 -26.81 48.48 -24.30
C PRO A 397 -25.53 49.32 -24.52
N LEU A 398 -25.65 50.65 -24.66
CA LEU A 398 -24.54 51.51 -25.11
C LEU A 398 -23.71 52.14 -23.98
N GLN A 399 -24.05 51.95 -22.71
CA GLN A 399 -23.30 52.57 -21.60
C GLN A 399 -22.18 51.69 -20.99
N ASN A 400 -22.17 50.38 -21.23
CA ASN A 400 -21.16 49.49 -20.63
C ASN A 400 -19.94 49.20 -21.52
N PHE A 401 -19.88 49.74 -22.74
CA PHE A 401 -18.77 49.48 -23.67
C PHE A 401 -17.57 50.43 -23.50
N PHE A 402 -17.71 51.56 -22.79
CA PHE A 402 -16.65 52.56 -22.65
C PHE A 402 -15.84 52.49 -21.34
N GLY A 403 -16.22 51.65 -20.38
CA GLY A 403 -15.51 51.52 -19.11
C GLY A 403 -14.17 50.76 -19.18
N TYR A 404 -13.93 50.02 -20.26
CA TYR A 404 -12.79 49.09 -20.38
C TYR A 404 -11.51 49.69 -20.97
N PHE A 405 -11.51 50.95 -21.44
CA PHE A 405 -10.37 51.52 -22.18
C PHE A 405 -9.60 52.67 -21.52
N TYR A 406 -9.89 53.06 -20.29
CA TYR A 406 -9.06 54.07 -19.60
C TYR A 406 -8.80 53.74 -18.13
N LYS A 407 -7.74 52.95 -17.89
CA LYS A 407 -6.89 53.06 -16.69
C LYS A 407 -5.47 52.58 -17.02
N LYS A 408 -4.76 53.42 -17.77
CA LYS A 408 -3.29 53.51 -17.75
C LYS A 408 -2.91 54.99 -17.67
N LYS A 409 -2.60 55.43 -16.45
CA LYS A 409 -1.50 56.33 -16.14
C LYS A 409 -1.21 56.22 -14.65
#